data_AF-A0A0N5AHC7-F1
#
_entry.id   AF-A0A0N5AHC7-F1
#
_cell.length_a   1.000
_cell.length_b   1.000
_cell.length_c   1.000
_cell.angle_alpha   90.00
_cell.angle_beta   90.00
_cell.angle_gamma   90.00
#
_symmetry.space_group_name_H-M   'P 1'
#
loop_
_entity.id
_entity.type
_entity.pdbx_description
1 polymer ?
#
loop_
_entity_poly.entity_id
_entity_poly.type
_entity_poly.pdbx_seq_one_letter_code
_entity_poly.pdbx_strand_id
1 'polypeptide(L)'
;MGAFLSIWNQKKSALDKFSLKEILMSDAEHKSVSALLTSSEGQDAVLLCSRNPFPVDSKSWAELLRTADINMLAENDKYKNLQVLLSPEFADVKATLIYPCNDYDIAKYRGQKHYVIRETAELYFEFVAPFLKEFMPSIEWINKILAHEAETDRLIIEDTDASVGFMLYPDLKWDGVNIENLYTLAVVNRKDIKCIRDLTSEHLQLLTNIRDKSYAAIESKYGLKRCQVRAFVHYHPTFYHFHVHFVNVSCNVPGIYIGKAILLDDIIQNIEFCGNFYQKATLTFVIREHDPLLKLLKDKCLELQ
;
A
#
# COMPACT_ATOMS: atom_id res chain seq x y z
N MET A 1 -32.16 24.28 16.03
CA MET A 1 -31.79 24.65 14.64
C MET A 1 -30.83 25.86 14.58
N GLY A 2 -29.87 26.00 15.51
CA GLY A 2 -29.11 27.26 15.66
C GLY A 2 -27.63 27.14 16.03
N ALA A 3 -27.06 25.94 16.12
CA ALA A 3 -25.65 25.76 16.52
C ALA A 3 -24.70 25.37 15.38
N PHE A 4 -25.21 24.84 14.25
CA PHE A 4 -24.38 24.46 13.10
C PHE A 4 -24.11 25.60 12.10
N LEU A 5 -24.93 26.67 12.13
CA LEU A 5 -24.79 27.82 11.23
C LEU A 5 -23.71 28.83 11.67
N SER A 6 -23.14 28.70 12.87
CA SER A 6 -22.25 29.73 13.43
C SER A 6 -20.78 29.62 13.01
N ILE A 7 -20.32 28.47 12.49
CA ILE A 7 -18.91 28.26 12.10
C ILE A 7 -18.63 28.77 10.67
N TRP A 8 -19.65 28.83 9.81
CA TRP A 8 -19.51 29.28 8.42
C TRP A 8 -19.50 30.81 8.23
N ASN A 9 -19.76 31.59 9.29
CA ASN A 9 -19.87 33.05 9.25
C ASN A 9 -18.54 33.82 9.40
N GLN A 10 -17.40 33.13 9.49
CA GLN A 10 -16.07 33.74 9.31
C GLN A 10 -15.52 33.41 7.91
N LYS A 11 -15.94 34.16 6.88
CA LYS A 11 -15.39 34.02 5.51
C LYS A 11 -14.55 35.23 5.12
N LYS A 12 -13.30 35.25 5.59
CA LYS A 12 -12.16 35.58 4.73
C LYS A 12 -11.48 34.24 4.47
N SER A 13 -11.42 33.78 3.22
CA SER A 13 -10.87 32.47 2.97
C SER A 13 -9.37 32.58 3.23
N ALA A 14 -8.85 31.76 4.15
CA ALA A 14 -7.40 31.65 4.36
C ALA A 14 -6.67 31.28 3.05
N LEU A 15 -7.42 30.84 2.03
CA LEU A 15 -6.98 30.50 0.69
C LEU A 15 -6.99 31.67 -0.31
N ASP A 16 -7.60 32.83 0.02
CA ASP A 16 -7.72 33.99 -0.90
C ASP A 16 -6.35 34.59 -1.26
N LYS A 17 -5.33 34.32 -0.43
CA LYS A 17 -3.95 34.74 -0.64
C LYS A 17 -3.14 33.75 -1.50
N PHE A 18 -3.76 32.71 -2.04
CA PHE A 18 -3.06 31.69 -2.83
C PHE A 18 -3.58 31.65 -4.27
N SER A 19 -2.67 31.35 -5.19
CA SER A 19 -2.97 31.07 -6.59
C SER A 19 -2.53 29.64 -6.92
N LEU A 20 -3.30 28.95 -7.77
CA LEU A 20 -2.93 27.63 -8.23
C LEU A 20 -1.72 27.71 -9.16
N LYS A 21 -0.68 26.95 -8.86
CA LYS A 21 0.51 26.79 -9.70
C LYS A 21 0.43 25.52 -10.54
N GLU A 22 0.03 24.40 -9.92
CA GLU A 22 0.01 23.09 -10.58
C GLU A 22 -0.89 22.08 -9.84
N ILE A 23 -1.47 21.12 -10.57
CA ILE A 23 -2.05 19.91 -9.97
C ILE A 23 -0.95 18.85 -9.85
N LEU A 24 -0.59 18.49 -8.62
CA LEU A 24 0.48 17.54 -8.32
C LEU A 24 0.05 16.09 -8.57
N MET A 25 -1.19 15.74 -8.19
CA MET A 25 -1.77 14.40 -8.40
C MET A 25 -3.29 14.48 -8.42
N SER A 26 -3.93 13.61 -9.21
CA SER A 26 -5.36 13.33 -9.12
C SER A 26 -5.58 11.83 -8.99
N ASP A 27 -6.31 11.41 -7.97
CA ASP A 27 -6.70 10.03 -7.72
C ASP A 27 -8.21 9.91 -7.86
N ALA A 28 -8.65 9.36 -8.99
CA ALA A 28 -10.07 9.19 -9.29
C ALA A 28 -10.73 8.09 -8.43
N GLU A 29 -9.96 7.09 -8.00
CA GLU A 29 -10.44 5.98 -7.19
C GLU A 29 -10.77 6.44 -5.77
N HIS A 30 -9.82 7.15 -5.14
CA HIS A 30 -10.00 7.73 -3.81
C HIS A 30 -10.65 9.12 -3.82
N LYS A 31 -11.03 9.62 -5.01
CA LYS A 31 -11.69 10.92 -5.22
C LYS A 31 -10.94 12.06 -4.54
N SER A 32 -9.63 12.13 -4.78
CA SER A 32 -8.73 13.10 -4.17
C SER A 32 -7.82 13.81 -5.17
N VAL A 33 -7.30 14.97 -4.77
CA VAL A 33 -6.38 15.80 -5.56
C VAL A 33 -5.37 16.46 -4.63
N SER A 34 -4.12 16.55 -5.06
CA SER A 34 -3.10 17.40 -4.45
C SER A 34 -2.73 18.51 -5.43
N ALA A 35 -2.60 19.73 -4.93
CA ALA A 35 -2.30 20.91 -5.73
C ALA A 35 -1.16 21.71 -5.10
N LEU A 36 -0.26 22.22 -5.95
CA LEU A 36 0.74 23.20 -5.58
C LEU A 36 0.16 24.59 -5.79
N LEU A 37 0.22 25.40 -4.74
CA LEU A 37 -0.21 26.79 -4.73
C LEU A 37 0.98 27.70 -4.46
N THR A 38 0.86 28.97 -4.82
CA THR A 38 1.80 30.03 -4.44
C THR A 38 1.06 31.14 -3.71
N SER A 39 1.59 31.53 -2.55
CA SER A 39 1.04 32.62 -1.73
C SER A 39 1.34 33.98 -2.35
N SER A 40 0.62 35.01 -1.90
CA SER A 40 0.87 36.42 -2.28
C SER A 40 2.27 36.91 -1.91
N GLU A 41 2.97 36.23 -1.00
CA GLU A 41 4.34 36.52 -0.57
C GLU A 41 5.39 35.71 -1.37
N GLY A 42 4.96 34.92 -2.36
CA GLY A 42 5.83 34.13 -3.23
C GLY A 42 6.28 32.79 -2.64
N GLN A 43 5.70 32.36 -1.51
CA GLN A 43 6.00 31.08 -0.88
C GLN A 43 5.05 29.98 -1.38
N ASP A 44 5.58 28.78 -1.60
CA ASP A 44 4.77 27.65 -2.07
C ASP A 44 3.99 26.98 -0.93
N ALA A 45 2.85 26.38 -1.28
CA ALA A 45 2.00 25.57 -0.41
C ALA A 45 1.47 24.33 -1.13
N VAL A 46 1.26 23.24 -0.40
CA VAL A 46 0.53 22.07 -0.93
C VAL A 46 -0.87 22.02 -0.32
N LEU A 47 -1.89 21.97 -1.18
CA LEU A 47 -3.28 21.75 -0.80
C LEU A 47 -3.69 20.33 -1.16
N LEU A 48 -4.12 19.56 -0.16
CA LEU A 48 -4.64 18.21 -0.31
C LEU A 48 -6.15 18.25 -0.13
N CYS A 49 -6.90 17.69 -1.08
CA CYS A 49 -8.35 17.68 -1.06
C CYS A 49 -8.86 16.25 -1.31
N SER A 50 -9.82 15.78 -0.52
CA SER A 50 -10.48 14.49 -0.71
C SER A 50 -11.98 14.59 -0.44
N ARG A 51 -12.80 13.90 -1.23
CA ARG A 51 -14.23 13.78 -0.93
C ARG A 51 -14.43 13.04 0.40
N ASN A 52 -15.41 13.48 1.18
CA ASN A 52 -15.80 12.74 2.38
C ASN A 52 -16.55 11.45 2.02
N PRO A 53 -16.46 10.41 2.86
CA PRO A 53 -17.33 9.24 2.74
C PRO A 53 -18.81 9.63 2.82
N PHE A 54 -19.66 8.82 2.20
CA PHE A 54 -21.11 8.98 2.38
C PHE A 54 -21.51 8.69 3.83
N PRO A 55 -22.54 9.38 4.35
CA PRO A 55 -23.12 9.02 5.64
C PRO A 55 -23.68 7.58 5.58
N VAL A 56 -23.64 6.88 6.71
CA VAL A 56 -24.12 5.48 6.81
C VAL A 56 -25.40 5.34 7.62
N ASP A 57 -25.94 6.46 8.15
CA ASP A 57 -27.16 6.46 8.93
C ASP A 57 -28.41 6.74 8.07
N SER A 58 -29.54 6.19 8.51
CA SER A 58 -30.81 6.29 7.79
C SER A 58 -31.38 7.71 7.73
N LYS A 59 -31.06 8.58 8.69
CA LYS A 59 -31.60 9.95 8.72
C LYS A 59 -30.97 10.79 7.62
N SER A 60 -29.65 10.72 7.48
CA SER A 60 -28.96 11.39 6.38
C SER A 60 -29.40 10.91 5.01
N TRP A 61 -29.62 9.59 4.85
CA TRP A 61 -30.13 9.06 3.58
C TRP A 61 -31.58 9.47 3.28
N ALA A 62 -32.44 9.54 4.29
CA ALA A 62 -33.80 10.02 4.11
C ALA A 62 -33.81 11.48 3.62
N GLU A 63 -32.93 12.32 4.16
CA GLU A 63 -32.80 13.70 3.72
C GLU A 63 -32.20 13.81 2.31
N LEU A 64 -31.11 13.08 2.03
CA LEU A 64 -30.49 13.01 0.72
C LEU A 64 -31.47 12.63 -0.38
N LEU A 65 -32.30 11.60 -0.16
CA LEU A 65 -33.30 11.17 -1.14
C LEU A 65 -34.42 12.21 -1.34
N ARG A 66 -34.66 13.06 -0.35
CA ARG A 66 -35.67 14.14 -0.41
C ARG A 66 -35.15 15.38 -1.12
N THR A 67 -33.86 15.68 -0.98
CA THR A 67 -33.27 16.95 -1.43
C THR A 67 -32.37 16.86 -2.64
N ALA A 68 -31.91 15.66 -3.00
CA ALA A 68 -31.02 15.48 -4.14
C ALA A 68 -31.72 15.80 -5.46
N ASP A 69 -31.00 16.51 -6.32
CA ASP A 69 -31.41 16.68 -7.71
C ASP A 69 -30.84 15.53 -8.54
N ILE A 70 -31.73 14.83 -9.25
CA ILE A 70 -31.42 13.57 -9.92
C ILE A 70 -31.65 13.74 -11.41
N ASN A 71 -30.59 13.56 -12.19
CA ASN A 71 -30.64 13.50 -13.64
C ASN A 71 -30.37 12.07 -14.12
N MET A 72 -31.24 11.51 -14.95
CA MET A 72 -31.06 10.18 -15.50
C MET A 72 -30.15 10.22 -16.72
N LEU A 73 -29.03 9.51 -16.67
CA LEU A 73 -28.03 9.46 -17.75
C LEU A 73 -28.32 8.34 -18.75
N ALA A 74 -28.73 7.17 -18.25
CA ALA A 74 -29.07 6.02 -19.08
C ALA A 74 -29.97 5.05 -18.32
N GLU A 75 -30.74 4.25 -19.05
CA GLU A 75 -31.57 3.18 -18.50
C GLU A 75 -31.52 1.95 -19.42
N ASN A 76 -31.51 0.76 -18.82
CA ASN A 76 -31.86 -0.51 -19.46
C ASN A 76 -32.90 -1.25 -18.61
N ASP A 77 -33.22 -2.51 -18.95
CA ASP A 77 -34.28 -3.34 -18.36
C ASP A 77 -34.51 -3.18 -16.84
N LYS A 78 -33.44 -3.05 -16.04
CA LYS A 78 -33.56 -2.79 -14.60
C LYS A 78 -32.50 -1.86 -14.02
N TYR A 79 -31.49 -1.44 -14.79
CA TYR A 79 -30.42 -0.58 -14.31
C TYR A 79 -30.61 0.84 -14.81
N LYS A 80 -30.63 1.79 -13.88
CA LYS A 80 -30.66 3.22 -14.16
C LYS A 80 -29.32 3.83 -13.75
N ASN A 81 -28.64 4.47 -14.69
CA ASN A 81 -27.47 5.28 -14.42
C ASN A 81 -27.92 6.71 -14.11
N LEU A 82 -27.66 7.17 -12.90
CA LEU A 82 -28.14 8.45 -12.39
C LEU A 82 -26.96 9.36 -12.02
N GLN A 83 -27.07 10.63 -12.37
CA GLN A 83 -26.27 11.70 -11.81
C GLN A 83 -27.04 12.33 -10.65
N VAL A 84 -26.40 12.41 -9.48
CA VAL A 84 -27.02 12.94 -8.26
C VAL A 84 -26.24 14.16 -7.79
N LEU A 85 -26.90 15.32 -7.76
CA LEU A 85 -26.36 16.52 -7.13
C LEU A 85 -26.80 16.54 -5.66
N LEU A 86 -25.81 16.44 -4.77
CA LEU A 86 -26.03 16.45 -3.33
C LEU A 86 -26.22 17.90 -2.83
N SER A 87 -27.04 18.05 -1.79
CA SER A 87 -27.20 19.32 -1.09
C SER A 87 -25.87 19.76 -0.44
N PRO A 88 -25.64 21.08 -0.25
CA PRO A 88 -24.37 21.62 0.23
C PRO A 88 -23.84 20.99 1.53
N GLU A 89 -24.72 20.57 2.43
CA GLU A 89 -24.34 19.90 3.68
C GLU A 89 -23.67 18.53 3.49
N PHE A 90 -23.80 17.90 2.32
CA PHE A 90 -23.20 16.60 1.97
C PHE A 90 -22.15 16.72 0.86
N ALA A 91 -21.91 17.94 0.35
CA ALA A 91 -21.02 18.19 -0.77
C ALA A 91 -19.63 18.68 -0.34
N ASP A 92 -19.33 18.64 0.97
CA ASP A 92 -18.08 19.14 1.51
C ASP A 92 -16.88 18.25 1.13
N VAL A 93 -15.70 18.86 1.21
CA VAL A 93 -14.42 18.25 0.84
C VAL A 93 -13.49 18.44 2.02
N LYS A 94 -12.87 17.35 2.48
CA LYS A 94 -11.79 17.44 3.45
C LYS A 94 -10.58 18.06 2.76
N ALA A 95 -10.12 19.19 3.29
CA ALA A 95 -8.93 19.89 2.80
C ALA A 95 -7.83 19.95 3.88
N THR A 96 -6.58 19.88 3.47
CA THR A 96 -5.40 20.08 4.34
C THR A 96 -4.38 20.94 3.59
N LEU A 97 -3.97 22.06 4.20
CA LEU A 97 -2.99 22.98 3.64
C LEU A 97 -1.65 22.81 4.37
N ILE A 98 -0.59 22.58 3.62
CA ILE A 98 0.79 22.54 4.09
C ILE A 98 1.46 23.83 3.60
N TYR A 99 1.75 24.75 4.52
CA TYR A 99 2.30 26.07 4.20
C TYR A 99 3.18 26.62 5.34
N PRO A 100 4.38 27.16 5.03
CA PRO A 100 5.07 27.02 3.74
C PRO A 100 5.51 25.57 3.49
N CYS A 101 5.59 25.14 2.24
CA CYS A 101 6.10 23.81 1.88
C CYS A 101 7.49 23.90 1.22
N ASN A 102 8.24 22.80 1.27
CA ASN A 102 9.53 22.67 0.58
C ASN A 102 9.48 21.66 -0.59
N ASP A 103 10.58 21.47 -1.31
CA ASP A 103 10.66 20.52 -2.43
C ASP A 103 10.35 19.07 -2.03
N TYR A 104 10.65 18.69 -0.79
CA TYR A 104 10.32 17.36 -0.26
C TYR A 104 8.81 17.18 -0.12
N ASP A 105 8.08 18.17 0.41
CA ASP A 105 6.62 18.13 0.51
C ASP A 105 5.98 18.05 -0.88
N ILE A 106 6.48 18.85 -1.83
CA ILE A 106 6.00 18.86 -3.21
C ILE A 106 6.19 17.48 -3.86
N ALA A 107 7.40 16.93 -3.76
CA ALA A 107 7.72 15.61 -4.34
C ALA A 107 6.89 14.48 -3.70
N LYS A 108 6.59 14.57 -2.40
CA LYS A 108 5.79 13.59 -1.67
C LYS A 108 4.35 13.47 -2.19
N TYR A 109 3.73 14.58 -2.58
CA TYR A 109 2.33 14.60 -3.04
C TYR A 109 2.19 14.69 -4.55
N ARG A 110 3.30 14.74 -5.29
CA ARG A 110 3.32 14.66 -6.74
C ARG A 110 3.11 13.21 -7.19
N GLY A 111 2.14 13.03 -8.09
CA GLY A 111 1.88 11.76 -8.73
C GLY A 111 3.10 11.34 -9.54
N GLN A 112 3.44 10.06 -9.48
CA GLN A 112 4.56 9.50 -10.21
C GLN A 112 4.03 8.57 -11.30
N LYS A 113 4.66 8.60 -12.48
CA LYS A 113 4.41 7.57 -13.48
C LYS A 113 4.85 6.22 -12.93
N HIS A 114 4.15 5.18 -13.36
CA HIS A 114 4.47 3.80 -13.03
C HIS A 114 4.85 3.07 -14.32
N TYR A 115 5.85 2.21 -14.23
CA TYR A 115 6.39 1.44 -15.34
C TYR A 115 6.30 -0.04 -14.99
N VAL A 116 5.91 -0.87 -15.96
CA VAL A 116 5.94 -2.32 -15.83
C VAL A 116 7.28 -2.81 -16.35
N ILE A 117 8.02 -3.52 -15.51
CA ILE A 117 9.33 -4.10 -15.86
C ILE A 117 9.21 -5.61 -15.92
N ARG A 118 9.82 -6.21 -16.92
CA ARG A 118 10.04 -7.66 -17.03
C ARG A 118 11.51 -7.97 -16.79
N GLU A 119 11.86 -8.31 -15.56
CA GLU A 119 13.24 -8.56 -15.15
C GLU A 119 13.59 -10.05 -15.34
N THR A 120 14.52 -10.32 -16.27
CA THR A 120 15.08 -11.67 -16.47
C THR A 120 16.00 -12.05 -15.30
N ALA A 121 16.32 -13.33 -15.17
CA ALA A 121 17.32 -13.78 -14.20
C ALA A 121 18.67 -13.09 -14.41
N GLU A 122 19.13 -12.96 -15.65
CA GLU A 122 20.36 -12.26 -16.02
C GLU A 122 20.34 -10.80 -15.55
N LEU A 123 19.26 -10.06 -15.83
CA LEU A 123 19.11 -8.68 -15.36
C LEU A 123 19.23 -8.58 -13.84
N TYR A 124 18.59 -9.51 -13.12
CA TYR A 124 18.67 -9.53 -11.66
C TYR A 124 20.09 -9.79 -11.18
N PHE A 125 20.72 -10.89 -11.59
CA PHE A 125 22.00 -11.30 -11.02
C PHE A 125 23.17 -10.41 -11.45
N GLU A 126 23.15 -9.88 -12.67
CA GLU A 126 24.23 -9.04 -13.19
C GLU A 126 24.13 -7.57 -12.78
N PHE A 127 22.92 -7.03 -12.60
CA PHE A 127 22.73 -5.59 -12.37
C PHE A 127 21.99 -5.29 -11.07
N VAL A 128 20.82 -5.90 -10.85
CA VAL A 128 19.99 -5.57 -9.69
C VAL A 128 20.62 -6.04 -8.37
N ALA A 129 21.05 -7.28 -8.28
CA ALA A 129 21.66 -7.83 -7.07
C ALA A 129 22.94 -7.08 -6.64
N PRO A 130 23.85 -6.68 -7.56
CA PRO A 130 24.94 -5.75 -7.24
C PRO A 130 24.46 -4.38 -6.76
N PHE A 131 23.51 -3.76 -7.46
CA PHE A 131 22.95 -2.46 -7.06
C PHE A 131 22.35 -2.49 -5.65
N LEU A 132 21.65 -3.57 -5.30
CA LEU A 132 21.07 -3.73 -3.97
C LEU A 132 22.13 -3.81 -2.87
N LYS A 133 23.35 -4.29 -3.14
CA LYS A 133 24.42 -4.29 -2.13
C LYS A 133 24.81 -2.86 -1.71
N GLU A 134 24.65 -1.88 -2.59
CA GLU A 134 25.01 -0.48 -2.36
C GLU A 134 23.83 0.35 -1.86
N PHE A 135 22.61 0.07 -2.33
CA PHE A 135 21.42 0.90 -2.11
C PHE A 135 20.35 0.27 -1.20
N MET A 136 20.69 -0.77 -0.44
CA MET A 136 19.72 -1.44 0.45
C MET A 136 19.25 -0.53 1.59
N PRO A 137 17.93 -0.39 1.80
CA PRO A 137 17.38 0.24 2.99
C PRO A 137 17.86 -0.45 4.27
N SER A 138 18.03 0.31 5.35
CA SER A 138 18.40 -0.25 6.65
C SER A 138 17.35 -1.26 7.15
N ILE A 139 17.84 -2.41 7.60
CA ILE A 139 17.06 -3.47 8.26
C ILE A 139 17.31 -3.49 9.77
N GLU A 140 17.81 -2.40 10.36
CA GLU A 140 18.09 -2.35 11.81
C GLU A 140 16.89 -2.70 12.67
N TRP A 141 15.69 -2.24 12.28
CA TRP A 141 14.47 -2.57 13.01
C TRP A 141 14.16 -4.07 12.98
N ILE A 142 14.46 -4.76 11.87
CA ILE A 142 14.36 -6.23 11.76
C ILE A 142 15.35 -6.89 12.74
N ASN A 143 16.59 -6.40 12.79
CA ASN A 143 17.58 -6.94 13.71
C ASN A 143 17.13 -6.79 15.17
N LYS A 144 16.49 -5.67 15.52
CA LYS A 144 15.96 -5.43 16.87
C LYS A 144 14.82 -6.38 17.24
N ILE A 145 13.86 -6.62 16.34
CA ILE A 145 12.77 -7.58 16.62
C ILE A 145 13.30 -9.01 16.74
N LEU A 146 14.24 -9.42 15.87
CA LEU A 146 14.86 -10.74 15.91
C LEU A 146 15.73 -10.96 17.15
N ALA A 147 16.25 -9.89 17.77
CA ALA A 147 16.99 -9.92 19.01
C ALA A 147 16.11 -9.73 20.26
N HIS A 148 14.78 -9.65 20.09
CA HIS A 148 13.81 -9.36 21.15
C HIS A 148 14.06 -8.02 21.87
N GLU A 149 14.67 -7.05 21.19
CA GLU A 149 14.96 -5.70 21.71
C GLU A 149 13.83 -4.71 21.42
N ALA A 150 12.88 -5.07 20.55
CA ALA A 150 11.75 -4.22 20.17
C ALA A 150 10.49 -5.04 19.86
N GLU A 151 9.31 -4.42 20.04
CA GLU A 151 7.98 -4.94 19.68
C GLU A 151 7.60 -6.31 20.27
N THR A 152 8.27 -6.73 21.35
CA THR A 152 8.07 -8.04 22.00
C THR A 152 6.66 -8.22 22.57
N ASP A 153 6.01 -7.14 22.99
CA ASP A 153 4.64 -7.11 23.49
C ASP A 153 3.59 -7.34 22.39
N ARG A 154 3.96 -7.11 21.12
CA ARG A 154 3.07 -7.25 19.96
C ARG A 154 3.15 -8.60 19.28
N LEU A 155 4.15 -9.42 19.63
CA LEU A 155 4.40 -10.73 19.03
C LEU A 155 3.14 -11.61 19.07
N ILE A 156 2.77 -12.19 17.91
CA ILE A 156 1.63 -13.12 17.80
C ILE A 156 2.11 -14.54 18.06
N ILE A 157 3.12 -14.98 17.32
CA ILE A 157 3.81 -16.27 17.48
C ILE A 157 5.27 -16.13 17.11
N GLU A 158 6.09 -16.98 17.69
CA GLU A 158 7.49 -17.17 17.33
C GLU A 158 7.78 -18.66 17.19
N ASP A 159 8.49 -18.99 16.13
CA ASP A 159 9.19 -20.25 15.97
C ASP A 159 10.69 -19.97 16.02
N THR A 160 11.36 -20.52 17.02
CA THR A 160 12.77 -20.23 17.34
C THR A 160 13.77 -21.04 16.51
N ASP A 161 13.30 -21.92 15.62
CA ASP A 161 14.20 -22.69 14.76
C ASP A 161 15.07 -21.76 13.90
N ALA A 162 16.37 -22.02 13.84
CA ALA A 162 17.31 -21.16 13.13
C ALA A 162 17.16 -21.21 11.60
N SER A 163 16.60 -22.30 11.07
CA SER A 163 16.52 -22.61 9.64
C SER A 163 15.10 -22.44 9.07
N VAL A 164 14.08 -22.81 9.85
CA VAL A 164 12.68 -22.79 9.43
C VAL A 164 11.81 -21.87 10.30
N GLY A 165 12.39 -21.24 11.31
CA GLY A 165 11.69 -20.37 12.24
C GLY A 165 11.48 -18.95 11.73
N PHE A 166 10.53 -18.28 12.36
CA PHE A 166 10.07 -16.94 12.02
C PHE A 166 9.29 -16.34 13.20
N MET A 167 9.07 -15.03 13.14
CA MET A 167 8.22 -14.29 14.07
C MET A 167 7.06 -13.65 13.31
N LEU A 168 5.84 -13.74 13.85
CA LEU A 168 4.64 -13.11 13.28
C LEU A 168 4.23 -11.90 14.13
N TYR A 169 4.12 -10.74 13.50
CA TYR A 169 3.73 -9.49 14.15
C TYR A 169 2.51 -8.84 13.48
N PRO A 170 1.70 -8.05 14.20
CA PRO A 170 0.82 -7.07 13.60
C PRO A 170 1.65 -6.03 12.83
N ASP A 171 1.30 -5.76 11.57
CA ASP A 171 1.97 -4.72 10.78
C ASP A 171 1.60 -3.33 11.32
N LEU A 172 2.50 -2.35 11.19
CA LEU A 172 2.27 -0.95 11.60
C LEU A 172 1.05 -0.30 10.92
N LYS A 173 0.62 -0.82 9.76
CA LYS A 173 -0.56 -0.33 9.04
C LYS A 173 -1.88 -0.74 9.68
N TRP A 174 -1.87 -1.66 10.65
CA TRP A 174 -3.07 -2.13 11.31
C TRP A 174 -3.17 -1.61 12.75
N ASP A 175 -4.36 -1.15 13.13
CA ASP A 175 -4.67 -0.62 14.46
C ASP A 175 -4.72 -1.69 15.56
N GLY A 176 -4.72 -2.97 15.18
CA GLY A 176 -4.84 -4.11 16.09
C GLY A 176 -6.27 -4.35 16.60
N VAL A 177 -7.24 -3.58 16.12
CA VAL A 177 -8.63 -3.59 16.60
C VAL A 177 -9.60 -3.98 15.49
N ASN A 178 -9.56 -3.30 14.34
CA ASN A 178 -10.49 -3.59 13.25
C ASN A 178 -10.02 -4.83 12.47
N ILE A 179 -10.67 -5.97 12.69
CA ILE A 179 -10.36 -7.25 12.03
C ILE A 179 -10.54 -7.20 10.51
N GLU A 180 -11.44 -6.35 9.99
CA GLU A 180 -11.60 -6.16 8.54
C GLU A 180 -10.33 -5.59 7.90
N ASN A 181 -9.51 -4.89 8.70
CA ASN A 181 -8.23 -4.33 8.31
C ASN A 181 -7.03 -5.16 8.81
N LEU A 182 -7.24 -6.40 9.25
CA LEU A 182 -6.15 -7.23 9.79
C LEU A 182 -5.00 -7.31 8.78
N TYR A 183 -3.81 -6.94 9.28
CA TYR A 183 -2.56 -7.00 8.56
C TYR A 183 -1.49 -7.50 9.53
N THR A 184 -0.91 -8.65 9.21
CA THR A 184 0.22 -9.23 9.95
C THR A 184 1.38 -9.52 9.01
N LEU A 185 2.58 -9.62 9.56
CA LEU A 185 3.83 -9.76 8.86
C LEU A 185 4.68 -10.84 9.52
N ALA A 186 5.02 -11.89 8.76
CA ALA A 186 5.95 -12.92 9.18
C ALA A 186 7.37 -12.54 8.74
N VAL A 187 8.32 -12.51 9.66
CA VAL A 187 9.74 -12.19 9.43
C VAL A 187 10.57 -13.42 9.79
N VAL A 188 11.36 -13.93 8.85
CA VAL A 188 12.13 -15.18 9.05
C VAL A 188 13.36 -14.95 9.92
N ASN A 189 13.77 -15.98 10.68
CA ASN A 189 14.98 -15.89 11.53
C ASN A 189 16.27 -15.90 10.69
N ARG A 190 16.24 -16.60 9.55
CA ARG A 190 17.34 -16.67 8.58
C ARG A 190 17.66 -15.26 8.03
N LYS A 191 18.95 -14.96 7.87
CA LYS A 191 19.43 -13.65 7.40
C LYS A 191 19.97 -13.67 5.96
N ASP A 192 20.00 -14.85 5.36
CA ASP A 192 20.58 -15.09 4.04
C ASP A 192 19.56 -14.97 2.89
N ILE A 193 18.27 -14.86 3.23
CA ILE A 193 17.18 -14.72 2.24
C ILE A 193 16.74 -13.26 2.18
N LYS A 194 17.07 -12.57 1.08
CA LYS A 194 16.75 -11.14 0.90
C LYS A 194 15.40 -10.94 0.25
N CYS A 195 15.10 -11.76 -0.76
CA CYS A 195 13.84 -11.70 -1.50
C CYS A 195 13.55 -13.05 -2.18
N ILE A 196 12.50 -13.08 -3.02
CA ILE A 196 12.05 -14.32 -3.68
C ILE A 196 13.12 -14.94 -4.58
N ARG A 197 14.06 -14.13 -5.12
CA ARG A 197 15.16 -14.59 -5.97
C ARG A 197 16.13 -15.52 -5.26
N ASP A 198 16.17 -15.49 -3.93
CA ASP A 198 17.03 -16.37 -3.12
C ASP A 198 16.32 -17.69 -2.75
N LEU A 199 15.01 -17.82 -2.99
CA LEU A 199 14.24 -19.00 -2.62
C LEU A 199 14.51 -20.18 -3.55
N THR A 200 14.70 -21.36 -2.95
CA THR A 200 15.00 -22.62 -3.62
C THR A 200 14.26 -23.76 -2.91
N SER A 201 14.40 -24.99 -3.40
CA SER A 201 13.85 -26.19 -2.75
C SER A 201 14.29 -26.38 -1.29
N GLU A 202 15.47 -25.87 -0.89
CA GLU A 202 15.92 -25.87 0.52
C GLU A 202 14.96 -25.13 1.44
N HIS A 203 14.28 -24.11 0.91
CA HIS A 203 13.44 -23.21 1.67
C HIS A 203 11.99 -23.69 1.78
N LEU A 204 11.61 -24.81 1.14
CA LEU A 204 10.23 -25.29 1.16
C LEU A 204 9.70 -25.50 2.57
N GLN A 205 10.51 -26.11 3.46
CA GLN A 205 10.09 -26.35 4.84
C GLN A 205 9.83 -25.04 5.59
N LEU A 206 10.69 -24.04 5.44
CA LEU A 206 10.50 -22.69 5.98
C LEU A 206 9.20 -22.07 5.46
N LEU A 207 8.97 -22.10 4.15
CA LEU A 207 7.77 -21.51 3.52
C LEU A 207 6.48 -22.18 4.00
N THR A 208 6.45 -23.52 4.06
CA THR A 208 5.29 -24.26 4.59
C THR A 208 5.07 -24.01 6.08
N ASN A 209 6.17 -23.88 6.86
CA ASN A 209 6.09 -23.60 8.28
C ASN A 209 5.50 -22.21 8.54
N ILE A 210 5.98 -21.18 7.83
CA ILE A 210 5.41 -19.83 7.87
C ILE A 210 3.92 -19.88 7.54
N ARG A 211 3.56 -20.54 6.43
CA ARG A 211 2.17 -20.65 5.97
C ARG A 211 1.28 -21.25 7.05
N ASP A 212 1.60 -22.45 7.50
CA ASP A 212 0.70 -23.26 8.29
C ASP A 212 0.60 -22.72 9.73
N LYS A 213 1.73 -22.33 10.34
CA LYS A 213 1.72 -21.75 11.69
C LYS A 213 1.11 -20.35 11.73
N SER A 214 1.32 -19.52 10.70
CA SER A 214 0.71 -18.17 10.68
C SER A 214 -0.80 -18.25 10.54
N TYR A 215 -1.31 -19.10 9.65
CA TYR A 215 -2.77 -19.30 9.53
C TYR A 215 -3.37 -19.83 10.83
N ALA A 216 -2.75 -20.83 11.46
CA ALA A 216 -3.24 -21.36 12.74
C ALA A 216 -3.24 -20.30 13.85
N ALA A 217 -2.18 -19.49 13.93
CA ALA A 217 -2.09 -18.41 14.91
C ALA A 217 -3.13 -17.31 14.68
N ILE A 218 -3.34 -16.91 13.42
CA ILE A 218 -4.34 -15.90 13.06
C ILE A 218 -5.75 -16.40 13.36
N GLU A 219 -6.07 -17.65 13.02
CA GLU A 219 -7.37 -18.26 13.34
C GLU A 219 -7.57 -18.36 14.85
N SER A 220 -6.57 -18.83 15.59
CA SER A 220 -6.66 -18.95 17.05
C SER A 220 -6.79 -17.62 17.77
N LYS A 221 -6.11 -16.56 17.31
CA LYS A 221 -6.06 -15.26 18.00
C LYS A 221 -7.18 -14.32 17.56
N TYR A 222 -7.57 -14.37 16.29
CA TYR A 222 -8.47 -13.38 15.66
C TYR A 222 -9.73 -13.99 15.04
N GLY A 223 -9.87 -15.33 15.02
CA GLY A 223 -11.04 -16.01 14.50
C GLY A 223 -11.19 -15.98 12.97
N LEU A 224 -10.16 -15.52 12.24
CA LEU A 224 -10.16 -15.51 10.78
C LEU A 224 -9.65 -16.85 10.23
N LYS A 225 -10.48 -17.49 9.41
CA LYS A 225 -10.10 -18.72 8.72
C LYS A 225 -9.08 -18.43 7.62
N ARG A 226 -8.29 -19.44 7.24
CA ARG A 226 -7.34 -19.36 6.11
C ARG A 226 -7.93 -18.75 4.83
N CYS A 227 -9.17 -19.11 4.46
CA CYS A 227 -9.84 -18.58 3.26
C CYS A 227 -10.20 -17.09 3.33
N GLN A 228 -10.14 -16.48 4.51
CA GLN A 228 -10.37 -15.06 4.74
C GLN A 228 -9.05 -14.26 4.81
N VAL A 229 -7.90 -14.91 4.63
CA VAL A 229 -6.58 -14.29 4.78
C VAL A 229 -5.70 -14.60 3.56
N ARG A 230 -5.31 -13.56 2.84
CA ARG A 230 -4.37 -13.64 1.72
C ARG A 230 -2.94 -13.61 2.26
N ALA A 231 -2.14 -14.63 1.92
CA ALA A 231 -0.71 -14.68 2.21
C ALA A 231 0.12 -14.42 0.95
N PHE A 232 1.05 -13.45 0.99
CA PHE A 232 1.84 -13.06 -0.19
C PHE A 232 3.18 -12.42 0.17
N VAL A 233 4.09 -12.38 -0.80
CA VAL A 233 5.39 -11.72 -0.72
C VAL A 233 5.44 -10.58 -1.74
N HIS A 234 6.11 -9.48 -1.40
CA HIS A 234 6.37 -8.41 -2.34
C HIS A 234 7.60 -8.66 -3.22
N TYR A 235 7.48 -8.35 -4.52
CA TYR A 235 8.62 -8.24 -5.43
C TYR A 235 8.56 -6.93 -6.26
N HIS A 236 9.54 -6.04 -6.18
CA HIS A 236 10.61 -5.99 -5.17
C HIS A 236 10.03 -5.70 -3.76
N PRO A 237 10.65 -6.17 -2.67
CA PRO A 237 10.20 -5.86 -1.32
C PRO A 237 10.60 -4.42 -0.91
N THR A 238 9.96 -3.88 0.14
CA THR A 238 10.33 -2.56 0.70
C THR A 238 11.66 -2.59 1.45
N PHE A 239 12.03 -3.75 1.98
CA PHE A 239 13.32 -4.02 2.64
C PHE A 239 13.74 -5.45 2.33
N TYR A 240 15.05 -5.69 2.25
CA TYR A 240 15.63 -6.94 1.75
C TYR A 240 15.99 -7.91 2.87
N HIS A 241 14.96 -8.34 3.57
CA HIS A 241 14.96 -9.47 4.51
C HIS A 241 13.64 -10.20 4.29
N PHE A 242 13.67 -11.49 3.95
CA PHE A 242 12.48 -12.19 3.49
C PHE A 242 11.34 -12.14 4.52
N HIS A 243 10.16 -11.77 4.04
CA HIS A 243 8.97 -11.63 4.86
C HIS A 243 7.72 -11.96 4.07
N VAL A 244 6.67 -12.36 4.78
CA VAL A 244 5.38 -12.73 4.20
C VAL A 244 4.28 -11.90 4.85
N HIS A 245 3.45 -11.27 4.03
CA HIS A 245 2.28 -10.53 4.46
C HIS A 245 1.08 -11.46 4.58
N PHE A 246 0.33 -11.34 5.67
CA PHE A 246 -0.94 -12.03 5.89
C PHE A 246 -2.02 -10.99 6.18
N VAL A 247 -2.94 -10.83 5.23
CA VAL A 247 -3.89 -9.72 5.20
C VAL A 247 -5.32 -10.25 5.02
N ASN A 248 -6.29 -9.70 5.74
CA ASN A 248 -7.70 -10.03 5.51
C ASN A 248 -8.07 -9.74 4.05
N VAL A 249 -8.79 -10.66 3.39
CA VAL A 249 -9.20 -10.51 1.98
C VAL A 249 -10.06 -9.27 1.72
N SER A 250 -10.77 -8.77 2.73
CA SER A 250 -11.57 -7.55 2.66
C SER A 250 -10.73 -6.27 2.78
N CYS A 251 -9.49 -6.36 3.25
CA CYS A 251 -8.63 -5.20 3.48
C CYS A 251 -7.97 -4.75 2.17
N ASN A 252 -8.26 -3.52 1.74
CA ASN A 252 -7.61 -2.91 0.59
C ASN A 252 -6.41 -2.09 1.03
N VAL A 253 -5.20 -2.64 0.87
CA VAL A 253 -3.94 -2.00 1.29
C VAL A 253 -2.96 -1.90 0.13
N PRO A 254 -2.08 -0.87 0.12
CA PRO A 254 -1.05 -0.76 -0.91
C PRO A 254 -0.16 -2.00 -0.96
N GLY A 255 0.11 -2.49 -2.17
CA GLY A 255 1.04 -3.59 -2.44
C GLY A 255 0.39 -4.94 -2.75
N ILE A 256 -0.94 -5.06 -2.61
CA ILE A 256 -1.68 -6.31 -2.89
C ILE A 256 -1.94 -6.59 -4.38
N TYR A 257 -1.55 -5.68 -5.26
CA TYR A 257 -1.83 -5.73 -6.69
C TYR A 257 -0.84 -6.62 -7.45
N ILE A 258 -1.28 -7.09 -8.62
CA ILE A 258 -0.43 -7.80 -9.58
C ILE A 258 0.76 -6.90 -9.99
N GLY A 259 1.93 -7.52 -10.17
CA GLY A 259 3.18 -6.78 -10.36
C GLY A 259 3.75 -6.21 -9.06
N LYS A 260 3.27 -6.67 -7.90
CA LYS A 260 3.90 -6.44 -6.61
C LYS A 260 3.73 -7.64 -5.68
N ALA A 261 2.51 -8.11 -5.47
CA ALA A 261 2.23 -9.28 -4.64
C ALA A 261 2.34 -10.59 -5.43
N ILE A 262 2.97 -11.59 -4.83
CA ILE A 262 3.04 -12.98 -5.31
C ILE A 262 2.57 -13.88 -4.17
N LEU A 263 1.53 -14.70 -4.40
CA LEU A 263 0.93 -15.51 -3.35
C LEU A 263 1.92 -16.54 -2.80
N LEU A 264 1.88 -16.76 -1.48
CA LEU A 264 2.79 -17.71 -0.83
C LEU A 264 2.59 -19.14 -1.33
N ASP A 265 1.35 -19.57 -1.52
CA ASP A 265 1.05 -20.92 -2.03
C ASP A 265 1.55 -21.09 -3.47
N ASP A 266 1.47 -20.05 -4.32
CA ASP A 266 2.03 -20.08 -5.68
C ASP A 266 3.56 -20.16 -5.65
N ILE A 267 4.21 -19.46 -4.70
CA ILE A 267 5.67 -19.54 -4.50
C ILE A 267 6.09 -20.96 -4.14
N ILE A 268 5.40 -21.57 -3.17
CA ILE A 268 5.65 -22.95 -2.75
C ILE A 268 5.47 -23.89 -3.94
N GLN A 269 4.35 -23.81 -4.65
CA GLN A 269 4.06 -24.67 -5.80
C GLN A 269 5.11 -24.52 -6.92
N ASN A 270 5.52 -23.29 -7.24
CA ASN A 270 6.53 -23.04 -8.25
C ASN A 270 7.87 -23.69 -7.91
N ILE A 271 8.28 -23.67 -6.63
CA ILE A 271 9.52 -24.29 -6.15
C ILE A 271 9.38 -25.82 -6.11
N GLU A 272 8.22 -26.36 -5.72
CA GLU A 272 7.95 -27.79 -5.79
C GLU A 272 8.05 -28.32 -7.22
N PHE A 273 7.56 -27.54 -8.20
CA PHE A 273 7.66 -27.89 -9.62
C PHE A 273 9.09 -27.74 -10.16
N CYS A 274 9.80 -26.68 -9.77
CA CYS A 274 11.17 -26.44 -10.15
C CYS A 274 11.96 -25.84 -8.98
N GLY A 275 12.83 -26.65 -8.37
CA GLY A 275 13.55 -26.27 -7.14
C GLY A 275 14.41 -25.00 -7.22
N ASN A 276 14.71 -24.50 -8.42
CA ASN A 276 15.36 -23.21 -8.65
C ASN A 276 14.57 -22.29 -9.59
N PHE A 277 13.23 -22.33 -9.51
CA PHE A 277 12.32 -21.57 -10.35
C PHE A 277 12.66 -20.07 -10.36
N TYR A 278 12.84 -19.47 -9.17
CA TYR A 278 13.01 -18.03 -9.04
C TYR A 278 14.38 -17.52 -9.47
N GLN A 279 15.38 -18.40 -9.59
CA GLN A 279 16.67 -18.08 -10.21
C GLN A 279 16.61 -18.11 -11.74
N LYS A 280 15.52 -18.58 -12.34
CA LYS A 280 15.36 -18.72 -13.80
C LYS A 280 14.24 -17.86 -14.37
N ALA A 281 13.14 -17.73 -13.63
CA ALA A 281 11.94 -17.06 -14.11
C ALA A 281 12.19 -15.57 -14.40
N THR A 282 11.52 -15.06 -15.43
CA THR A 282 11.38 -13.61 -15.61
C THR A 282 10.28 -13.11 -14.67
N LEU A 283 10.60 -12.18 -13.78
CA LEU A 283 9.66 -11.61 -12.83
C LEU A 283 9.16 -10.27 -13.33
N THR A 284 7.85 -10.06 -13.24
CA THR A 284 7.21 -8.81 -13.66
C THR A 284 6.85 -8.00 -12.44
N PHE A 285 7.26 -6.73 -12.40
CA PHE A 285 6.90 -5.82 -11.32
C PHE A 285 6.59 -4.41 -11.82
N VAL A 286 5.86 -3.66 -11.00
CA VAL A 286 5.57 -2.25 -11.22
C VAL A 286 6.52 -1.41 -10.38
N ILE A 287 7.16 -0.42 -11.02
CA ILE A 287 8.09 0.49 -10.39
C ILE A 287 7.72 1.94 -10.66
N ARG A 288 8.05 2.83 -9.72
CA ARG A 288 7.76 4.26 -9.82
C ARG A 288 8.85 5.00 -10.57
N GLU A 289 8.49 6.11 -11.22
CA GLU A 289 9.39 6.94 -12.03
C GLU A 289 10.66 7.39 -11.30
N HIS A 290 10.56 7.68 -10.01
CA HIS A 290 11.68 8.18 -9.20
C HIS A 290 12.38 7.08 -8.38
N ASP A 291 12.00 5.82 -8.56
CA ASP A 291 12.69 4.73 -7.90
C ASP A 291 14.13 4.60 -8.45
N PRO A 292 15.16 4.58 -7.59
CA PRO A 292 16.55 4.44 -8.04
C PRO A 292 16.80 3.21 -8.92
N LEU A 293 16.09 2.11 -8.69
CA LEU A 293 16.23 0.90 -9.47
C LEU A 293 15.72 1.08 -10.91
N LEU A 294 14.71 1.93 -11.13
CA LEU A 294 14.23 2.21 -12.50
C LEU A 294 15.33 2.90 -13.33
N LYS A 295 16.12 3.79 -12.71
CA LYS A 295 17.23 4.46 -13.39
C LYS A 295 18.26 3.44 -13.90
N LEU A 296 18.65 2.50 -13.04
CA LEU A 296 19.55 1.40 -13.43
C LEU A 296 18.98 0.59 -14.61
N LEU A 297 17.69 0.26 -14.54
CA LEU A 297 17.04 -0.58 -15.55
C LEU A 297 16.82 0.13 -16.88
N LYS A 298 16.56 1.44 -16.90
CA LYS A 298 16.46 2.23 -18.15
C LYS A 298 17.73 2.18 -18.98
N ASP A 299 18.89 2.15 -18.33
CA ASP A 299 20.18 2.08 -19.03
C ASP A 299 20.46 0.69 -19.62
N LYS A 300 19.70 -0.35 -19.21
CA LYS A 300 19.97 -1.76 -19.51
C LYS A 300 18.85 -2.49 -20.26
N CYS A 301 17.61 -2.00 -20.16
CA CYS A 301 16.45 -2.56 -20.86
C CYS A 301 16.15 -1.73 -22.12
N LEU A 302 16.33 -2.32 -23.30
CA LEU A 302 15.98 -1.72 -24.60
C LEU A 302 14.50 -1.31 -24.69
N GLU A 303 13.60 -1.98 -23.96
CA GLU A 303 12.17 -1.66 -23.94
C GLU A 303 11.82 -0.37 -23.16
N LEU A 304 12.78 0.20 -22.42
CA LEU A 304 12.60 1.41 -21.61
C LEU A 304 13.36 2.64 -22.12
N GLN A 305 14.10 2.49 -23.24
CA GLN A 305 14.78 3.57 -23.98
C GLN A 305 13.83 4.21 -24.98
#